data_AF-A0A7T3E4Z3-F1
#
_entry.id   AF-A0A7T3E4Z3-F1
#
_cell.length_a   1.000
_cell.length_b   1.000
_cell.length_c   1.000
_cell.angle_alpha   90.00
_cell.angle_beta   90.00
_cell.angle_gamma   90.00
#
_symmetry.space_group_name_H-M   'P 1'
#
loop_
_entity.id
_entity.type
_entity.pdbx_description
1 polymer ?
#
loop_
_entity_poly.entity_id
_entity_poly.type
_entity_poly.pdbx_seq_one_letter_code
_entity_poly.pdbx_strand_id
1 'polypeptide(L)'
;MSFATAFAFGRPTSALYRRPDGSLTVAAPNGPRFDHDAGGVPLGLLVEAGAEMGQHDRVTLRAPVAIDGAATVFHEIVDATGLQRRAHYTLNVSATVNACLAQIGHHRAIGAVAGFVPIRSGIVAYLGKRWSPPAIVTLANGQAVTLANGLRLLAA
;
A
#
# COMPACT_ATOMS: atom_id res chain seq x y z
N MET A 1 -18.08 3.49 -3.52
CA MET A 1 -17.07 4.53 -3.74
C MET A 1 -16.24 4.14 -4.95
N SER A 2 -16.11 5.00 -5.97
CA SER A 2 -15.10 4.74 -7.00
C SER A 2 -13.72 5.05 -6.39
N PHE A 3 -12.76 4.15 -6.58
CA PHE A 3 -11.43 4.25 -5.99
C PHE A 3 -10.72 5.59 -6.29
N ALA A 4 -11.08 6.23 -7.42
CA ALA A 4 -10.56 7.52 -7.88
C ALA A 4 -10.78 8.69 -6.91
N THR A 5 -11.75 8.60 -5.98
CA THR A 5 -12.02 9.69 -5.02
C THR A 5 -11.15 9.63 -3.77
N ALA A 6 -10.44 8.53 -3.51
CA ALA A 6 -9.59 8.39 -2.31
C ALA A 6 -8.15 8.89 -2.52
N PHE A 7 -7.69 8.96 -3.79
CA PHE A 7 -6.29 9.23 -4.12
C PHE A 7 -6.13 10.34 -5.16
N ALA A 8 -5.08 11.13 -5.01
CA ALA A 8 -4.61 12.12 -5.96
C ALA A 8 -3.50 11.48 -6.81
N PHE A 9 -3.61 11.66 -8.12
CA PHE A 9 -2.71 11.07 -9.11
C PHE A 9 -1.94 12.17 -9.83
N GLY A 10 -0.64 11.93 -10.03
CA GLY A 10 0.26 12.72 -10.85
C GLY A 10 0.95 11.79 -11.84
N ARG A 11 0.49 11.82 -13.09
CA ARG A 11 0.96 10.96 -14.17
C ARG A 11 1.17 11.81 -15.43
N PRO A 12 2.35 11.74 -16.07
CA PRO A 12 2.69 12.61 -17.19
C PRO A 12 2.05 12.16 -18.52
N THR A 13 1.84 10.86 -18.70
CA THR A 13 1.45 10.26 -19.98
C THR A 13 0.20 9.40 -19.87
N SER A 14 -0.47 9.19 -21.00
CA SER A 14 -1.50 8.17 -21.09
C SER A 14 -0.89 6.77 -21.17
N ALA A 15 -1.52 5.76 -20.58
CA ALA A 15 -1.05 4.37 -20.67
C ALA A 15 -2.21 3.38 -20.82
N LEU A 16 -1.93 2.24 -21.45
CA LEU A 16 -2.89 1.15 -21.61
C LEU A 16 -3.17 0.44 -20.29
N TYR A 17 -4.39 -0.10 -20.17
CA TYR A 17 -4.82 -0.94 -19.08
C TYR A 17 -5.97 -1.87 -19.51
N ARG A 18 -6.15 -2.98 -18.79
CA ARG A 18 -7.19 -3.97 -19.07
C ARG A 18 -8.44 -3.75 -18.21
N ARG A 19 -9.58 -3.69 -18.88
CA ARG A 19 -10.91 -3.54 -18.27
C ARG A 19 -11.47 -4.87 -17.75
N PRO A 20 -12.55 -4.84 -16.93
CA PRO A 20 -13.21 -6.05 -16.45
C PRO A 20 -13.73 -6.98 -17.55
N ASP A 21 -13.96 -6.50 -18.77
CA ASP A 21 -14.37 -7.32 -19.92
C ASP A 21 -13.18 -7.94 -20.68
N GLY A 22 -11.96 -7.76 -20.16
CA GLY A 22 -10.73 -8.22 -20.79
C GLY A 22 -10.23 -7.31 -21.92
N SER A 23 -10.97 -6.27 -22.33
CA SER A 23 -10.54 -5.34 -23.38
C SER A 23 -9.43 -4.40 -22.89
N LEU A 24 -8.54 -3.99 -23.81
CA LEU A 24 -7.55 -2.95 -23.53
C LEU A 24 -8.15 -1.56 -23.77
N THR A 25 -7.84 -0.63 -22.88
CA THR A 25 -8.22 0.77 -23.01
C THR A 25 -7.09 1.68 -22.53
N VAL A 26 -7.18 2.99 -22.80
CA VAL A 26 -6.16 3.96 -22.42
C VAL A 26 -6.65 4.76 -21.21
N ALA A 27 -5.87 4.78 -20.13
CA ALA A 27 -6.01 5.74 -19.06
C ALA A 27 -5.38 7.08 -19.48
N ALA A 28 -6.13 8.17 -19.34
CA ALA A 28 -5.63 9.52 -19.60
C ALA A 28 -4.52 9.93 -18.60
N PRO A 29 -3.74 10.99 -18.90
CA PRO A 29 -2.85 11.59 -17.92
C PRO A 29 -3.58 11.90 -16.61
N ASN A 30 -2.90 11.75 -15.46
CA ASN A 30 -3.47 11.87 -14.11
C ASN A 30 -4.71 10.98 -13.81
N GLY A 31 -5.06 10.05 -14.70
CA GLY A 31 -6.14 9.09 -14.48
C GLY A 31 -5.65 7.85 -13.74
N PRO A 32 -6.41 7.32 -12.77
CA PRO A 32 -6.08 6.04 -12.15
C PRO A 32 -6.15 4.91 -13.16
N ARG A 33 -5.28 3.92 -12.98
CA ARG A 33 -5.27 2.68 -13.77
C ARG A 33 -5.55 1.48 -12.88
N PHE A 34 -6.69 0.84 -13.12
CA PHE A 34 -7.07 -0.36 -12.40
C PHE A 34 -7.16 -1.54 -13.38
N ASP A 35 -6.16 -2.42 -13.31
CA ASP A 35 -6.03 -3.53 -14.23
C ASP A 35 -6.86 -4.73 -13.80
N HIS A 36 -7.29 -5.49 -14.80
CA HIS A 36 -7.92 -6.80 -14.66
C HIS A 36 -7.14 -7.83 -15.45
N ASP A 37 -7.32 -9.11 -15.14
CA ASP A 37 -6.83 -10.20 -15.99
C ASP A 37 -7.76 -10.45 -17.19
N ALA A 38 -7.41 -11.45 -18.00
CA ALA A 38 -8.21 -11.82 -19.18
C ALA A 38 -9.61 -12.36 -18.83
N GLY A 39 -9.82 -12.83 -17.59
CA GLY A 39 -11.12 -13.28 -17.09
C GLY A 39 -11.91 -12.17 -16.38
N GLY A 40 -11.42 -10.93 -16.39
CA GLY A 40 -12.07 -9.80 -15.73
C GLY A 40 -11.84 -9.72 -14.23
N VAL A 41 -10.93 -10.51 -13.69
CA VAL A 41 -10.61 -10.48 -12.25
C VAL A 41 -9.72 -9.27 -11.97
N PRO A 42 -10.07 -8.43 -10.97
CA PRO A 42 -9.24 -7.32 -10.54
C PRO A 42 -7.80 -7.72 -10.17
N LEU A 43 -6.82 -7.08 -10.81
CA LEU A 43 -5.40 -7.19 -10.45
C LEU A 43 -4.99 -6.13 -9.43
N GLY A 44 -5.64 -4.96 -9.44
CA GLY A 44 -5.41 -3.86 -8.50
C GLY A 44 -5.10 -2.53 -9.17
N LEU A 45 -4.78 -1.52 -8.36
CA LEU A 45 -4.24 -0.25 -8.85
C LEU A 45 -2.79 -0.47 -9.28
N LEU A 46 -2.45 -0.14 -10.53
CA LEU A 46 -1.07 -0.25 -11.02
C LEU A 46 -0.33 1.09 -10.93
N VAL A 47 0.75 1.12 -10.14
CA VAL A 47 1.73 2.21 -10.05
C VAL A 47 3.00 1.77 -10.78
N GLU A 48 3.39 2.52 -11.82
CA GLU A 48 4.58 2.22 -12.63
C GLU A 48 5.78 3.09 -12.28
N ALA A 49 6.97 2.49 -12.50
CA ALA A 49 8.20 3.25 -12.60
C ALA A 49 8.18 4.15 -13.84
N GLY A 50 8.84 5.31 -13.73
CA GLY A 50 9.09 6.17 -14.89
C GLY A 50 10.28 5.66 -15.69
N ALA A 51 10.25 5.83 -17.02
CA ALA A 51 11.39 5.53 -17.88
C ALA A 51 12.60 6.48 -17.63
N GLU A 52 12.33 7.68 -17.12
CA GLU A 52 13.33 8.70 -16.79
C GLU A 52 13.18 9.17 -15.33
N MET A 53 14.26 9.73 -14.76
CA MET A 53 14.24 10.27 -13.41
C MET A 53 13.11 11.29 -13.24
N GLY A 54 12.19 11.00 -12.33
CA GLY A 54 11.06 11.89 -11.98
C GLY A 54 9.76 11.65 -12.73
N GLN A 55 9.72 10.74 -13.72
CA GLN A 55 8.54 10.44 -14.56
C GLN A 55 7.72 9.24 -14.06
N HIS A 56 7.87 8.83 -12.79
CA HIS A 56 7.07 7.74 -12.21
C HIS A 56 5.65 8.19 -11.92
N ASP A 57 4.72 7.22 -11.89
CA ASP A 57 3.36 7.47 -11.41
C ASP A 57 3.43 7.94 -9.95
N ARG A 58 2.82 9.09 -9.65
CA ARG A 58 2.70 9.61 -8.27
C ARG A 58 1.30 9.41 -7.78
N VAL A 59 1.14 8.70 -6.66
CA VAL A 59 -0.15 8.47 -6.04
C VAL A 59 -0.07 8.82 -4.57
N THR A 60 -1.01 9.63 -4.09
CA THR A 60 -1.11 10.01 -2.68
C THR A 60 -2.57 10.03 -2.24
N LEU A 61 -2.82 10.00 -0.94
CA LEU A 61 -4.16 10.20 -0.39
C LEU A 61 -4.66 11.62 -0.68
N ARG A 62 -5.94 11.75 -1.06
CA ARG A 62 -6.59 13.08 -1.18
C ARG A 62 -6.89 13.72 0.17
N ALA A 63 -7.07 12.91 1.20
CA ALA A 63 -7.35 13.35 2.55
C ALA A 63 -6.62 12.44 3.55
N PRO A 64 -6.22 12.96 4.72
CA PRO A 64 -5.63 12.15 5.78
C PRO A 64 -6.55 11.00 6.21
N VAL A 65 -5.95 9.88 6.61
CA VAL A 65 -6.68 8.79 7.28
C VAL A 65 -6.96 9.23 8.72
N ALA A 66 -8.24 9.26 9.10
CA ALA A 66 -8.70 9.68 10.42
C ALA A 66 -8.50 8.58 11.49
N ILE A 67 -7.24 8.23 11.74
CA ILE A 67 -6.81 7.34 12.83
C ILE A 67 -5.67 8.05 13.56
N ASP A 68 -5.93 8.45 14.80
CA ASP A 68 -4.94 9.10 15.65
C ASP A 68 -4.11 8.08 16.43
N GLY A 69 -2.81 8.35 16.58
CA GLY A 69 -1.90 7.54 17.40
C GLY A 69 -1.46 6.22 16.75
N ALA A 70 -1.26 5.20 17.58
CA ALA A 70 -0.72 3.91 17.16
C ALA A 70 -1.71 3.17 16.24
N ALA A 71 -1.18 2.59 15.17
CA ALA A 71 -1.97 1.92 14.14
C ALA A 71 -1.19 0.85 13.39
N THR A 72 -1.92 -0.02 12.71
CA THR A 72 -1.38 -1.01 11.77
C THR A 72 -1.92 -0.75 10.38
N VAL A 73 -1.03 -0.52 9.42
CA VAL A 73 -1.33 -0.43 7.99
C VAL A 73 -1.02 -1.77 7.33
N PHE A 74 -2.02 -2.37 6.70
CA PHE A 74 -1.91 -3.59 5.93
C PHE A 74 -1.76 -3.24 4.44
N HIS A 75 -0.72 -3.76 3.80
CA HIS A 75 -0.41 -3.51 2.39
C HIS A 75 -0.26 -4.83 1.64
N GLU A 76 -1.16 -5.07 0.68
CA GLU A 76 -1.13 -6.19 -0.24
C GLU A 76 -0.77 -5.65 -1.64
N ILE A 77 0.38 -6.07 -2.15
CA ILE A 77 0.93 -5.63 -3.44
C ILE A 77 1.47 -6.83 -4.22
N VAL A 78 1.30 -6.81 -5.54
CA VAL A 78 2.02 -7.71 -6.44
C VAL A 78 3.07 -6.89 -7.19
N ASP A 79 4.33 -7.20 -6.96
CA ASP A 79 5.48 -6.58 -7.62
C ASP A 79 6.30 -7.64 -8.38
N ALA A 80 7.50 -7.28 -8.83
CA ALA A 80 8.41 -8.19 -9.56
C ALA A 80 8.82 -9.44 -8.76
N THR A 81 8.70 -9.42 -7.43
CA THR A 81 9.00 -10.54 -6.53
C THR A 81 7.77 -11.40 -6.23
N GLY A 82 6.58 -11.00 -6.70
CA GLY A 82 5.32 -11.69 -6.49
C GLY A 82 4.41 -11.01 -5.46
N LEU A 83 3.47 -11.78 -4.92
CA LEU A 83 2.49 -11.28 -3.96
C LEU A 83 3.12 -11.07 -2.57
N GLN A 84 3.11 -9.83 -2.11
CA GLN A 84 3.56 -9.41 -0.80
C GLN A 84 2.36 -8.99 0.06
N ARG A 85 2.34 -9.45 1.32
CA ARG A 85 1.39 -9.00 2.35
C ARG A 85 2.18 -8.52 3.55
N ARG A 86 2.19 -7.21 3.79
CA ARG A 86 2.93 -6.58 4.88
C ARG A 86 1.98 -5.93 5.87
N ALA A 87 2.27 -6.09 7.16
CA ALA A 87 1.70 -5.27 8.22
C ALA A 87 2.77 -4.24 8.64
N HIS A 88 2.44 -2.96 8.61
CA HIS A 88 3.30 -1.86 9.00
C HIS A 88 2.73 -1.24 10.27
N TYR A 89 3.49 -1.22 11.36
CA TYR A 89 3.10 -0.46 12.55
C TYR A 89 3.57 0.98 12.40
N THR A 90 2.71 1.93 12.77
CA THR A 90 2.97 3.35 12.57
C THR A 90 2.27 4.21 13.62
N LEU A 91 2.80 5.40 13.84
CA LEU A 91 2.12 6.49 14.55
C LEU A 91 1.59 7.56 13.60
N ASN A 92 1.87 7.44 12.29
CA ASN A 92 1.40 8.35 11.26
C ASN A 92 0.83 7.52 10.10
N VAL A 93 -0.45 7.18 10.21
CA VAL A 93 -1.15 6.31 9.27
C VAL A 93 -1.11 6.89 7.86
N SER A 94 -1.38 8.19 7.72
CA SER A 94 -1.42 8.86 6.41
C SER A 94 -0.05 8.81 5.71
N ALA A 95 1.03 9.06 6.43
CA ALA A 95 2.38 8.97 5.87
C ALA A 95 2.73 7.54 5.45
N THR A 96 2.38 6.54 6.27
CA THR A 96 2.62 5.13 5.94
C THR A 96 1.80 4.68 4.74
N VAL A 97 0.52 5.05 4.65
CA VAL A 97 -0.31 4.74 3.47
C VAL A 97 0.24 5.40 2.20
N ASN A 98 0.67 6.66 2.27
CA ASN A 98 1.34 7.34 1.15
C ASN A 98 2.64 6.63 0.75
N ALA A 99 3.44 6.18 1.71
CA ALA A 99 4.65 5.41 1.43
C ALA A 99 4.33 4.06 0.77
N CYS A 100 3.26 3.37 1.20
CA CYS A 100 2.78 2.16 0.55
C CYS A 100 2.30 2.42 -0.89
N LEU A 101 1.60 3.54 -1.14
CA LEU A 101 1.14 3.94 -2.48
C LEU A 101 2.27 4.34 -3.43
N ALA A 102 3.43 4.75 -2.90
CA ALA A 102 4.60 5.12 -3.70
C ALA A 102 5.41 3.91 -4.20
N GLN A 103 5.09 2.69 -3.72
CA GLN A 103 5.76 1.49 -4.19
C GLN A 103 5.30 1.12 -5.60
N ILE A 104 6.20 0.57 -6.41
CA ILE A 104 5.88 0.14 -7.77
C ILE A 104 5.21 -1.23 -7.71
N GLY A 105 4.09 -1.39 -8.42
CA GLY A 105 3.38 -2.66 -8.55
C GLY A 105 1.86 -2.53 -8.58
N HIS A 106 1.19 -3.67 -8.46
CA HIS A 106 -0.27 -3.76 -8.37
C HIS A 106 -0.70 -3.76 -6.91
N HIS A 107 -1.19 -2.62 -6.43
CA HIS A 107 -1.75 -2.48 -5.09
C HIS A 107 -3.16 -3.11 -5.07
N ARG A 108 -3.28 -4.24 -4.39
CA ARG A 108 -4.55 -4.99 -4.26
C ARG A 108 -5.37 -4.52 -3.08
N ALA A 109 -4.70 -4.20 -1.97
CA ALA A 109 -5.35 -3.66 -0.79
C ALA A 109 -4.37 -2.80 0.01
N ILE A 110 -4.88 -1.66 0.48
CA ILE A 110 -4.25 -0.89 1.55
C ILE A 110 -5.35 -0.56 2.55
N GLY A 111 -5.15 -0.95 3.81
CA GLY A 111 -6.10 -0.69 4.88
C GLY A 111 -5.37 -0.36 6.17
N ALA A 112 -6.01 0.38 7.06
CA ALA A 112 -5.43 0.74 8.35
C ALA A 112 -6.42 0.47 9.47
N VAL A 113 -5.90 0.09 10.63
CA VAL A 113 -6.66 -0.07 11.88
C VAL A 113 -5.95 0.61 13.02
N ALA A 114 -6.71 1.13 13.98
CA ALA A 114 -6.16 1.63 15.23
C ALA A 114 -5.50 0.49 16.04
N GLY A 115 -4.41 0.81 16.70
CA GLY A 115 -3.57 -0.09 17.48
C GLY A 115 -2.59 -0.94 16.67
N PHE A 116 -1.63 -1.53 17.37
CA PHE A 116 -0.72 -2.53 16.81
C PHE A 116 -1.36 -3.92 16.89
N VAL A 117 -1.77 -4.47 15.75
CA VAL A 117 -2.39 -5.80 15.69
C VAL A 117 -1.35 -6.85 16.08
N PRO A 118 -1.57 -7.68 17.11
CA PRO A 118 -0.52 -8.50 17.70
C PRO A 118 0.04 -9.54 16.74
N ILE A 119 1.36 -9.75 16.84
CA ILE A 119 2.06 -10.85 16.17
C ILE A 119 1.83 -12.13 16.98
N ARG A 120 1.31 -13.17 16.31
CA ARG A 120 1.12 -14.51 16.86
C ARG A 120 1.87 -15.51 16.00
N SER A 121 2.81 -16.25 16.59
CA SER A 121 3.64 -17.23 15.89
C SER A 121 4.32 -16.66 14.63
N GLY A 122 4.91 -15.46 14.76
CA GLY A 122 5.65 -14.78 13.69
C GLY A 122 4.77 -14.13 12.60
N ILE A 123 3.45 -14.10 12.76
CA ILE A 123 2.50 -13.60 11.75
C ILE A 123 1.51 -12.62 12.39
N VAL A 124 1.08 -11.62 11.63
CA VAL A 124 -0.11 -10.82 11.97
C VAL A 124 -1.29 -11.41 11.21
N ALA A 125 -2.29 -11.93 11.93
CA ALA A 125 -3.51 -12.47 11.34
C ALA A 125 -4.61 -11.42 11.42
N TYR A 126 -5.17 -11.02 10.27
CA TYR A 126 -6.21 -9.99 10.21
C TYR A 126 -7.13 -10.21 9.01
N LEU A 127 -8.45 -10.14 9.23
CA LEU A 127 -9.51 -10.39 8.24
C LEU A 127 -9.28 -11.67 7.39
N GLY A 128 -8.98 -12.79 8.05
CA GLY A 128 -8.75 -14.08 7.39
C GLY A 128 -7.46 -14.18 6.58
N LYS A 129 -6.61 -13.13 6.57
CA LYS A 129 -5.34 -13.11 5.85
C LYS A 129 -4.15 -13.16 6.81
N ARG A 130 -3.04 -13.69 6.30
CA ARG A 130 -1.74 -13.74 6.98
C ARG A 130 -0.83 -12.66 6.41
N TRP A 131 -0.32 -11.82 7.29
CA TRP A 131 0.53 -10.68 6.95
C TRP A 131 1.91 -10.88 7.57
N SER A 132 2.95 -10.65 6.77
CA SER A 132 4.31 -10.60 7.29
C SER A 132 4.43 -9.37 8.19
N PRO A 133 4.88 -9.53 9.44
CA PRO A 133 5.09 -8.41 10.34
C PRO A 133 6.15 -7.46 9.78
N PRO A 134 6.21 -6.21 10.26
CA PRO A 134 7.26 -5.29 9.85
C PRO A 134 8.61 -5.84 10.33
N ALA A 135 9.66 -5.63 9.54
CA ALA A 135 11.01 -6.00 9.95
C ALA A 135 11.45 -5.19 11.18
N ILE A 136 11.07 -3.91 11.25
CA ILE A 136 11.42 -2.95 12.32
C ILE A 136 10.27 -1.93 12.50
N VAL A 137 10.06 -1.43 13.72
CA VAL A 137 9.16 -0.31 14.04
C VAL A 137 9.92 0.67 14.93
N THR A 138 10.01 1.92 14.49
CA THR A 138 10.66 3.01 15.22
C THR A 138 9.67 4.14 15.46
N LEU A 139 9.79 4.79 16.61
CA LEU A 139 9.19 6.09 16.88
C LEU A 139 9.93 7.17 16.06
N ALA A 140 9.28 8.30 15.82
CA ALA A 140 9.87 9.43 15.06
C ALA A 140 11.16 10.00 15.70
N ASN A 141 11.41 9.70 16.98
CA ASN A 141 12.62 10.07 17.72
C ASN A 141 13.70 8.95 17.70
N GLY A 142 13.55 7.92 16.86
CA GLY A 142 14.50 6.80 16.76
C GLY A 142 14.36 5.74 17.86
N GLN A 143 13.42 5.89 18.79
CA GLN A 143 13.21 4.88 19.83
C GLN A 143 12.48 3.66 19.28
N ALA A 144 12.96 2.50 19.70
CA ALA A 144 12.30 1.23 19.52
C ALA A 144 10.99 1.18 20.31
N VAL A 145 9.89 0.80 19.65
CA VAL A 145 8.69 0.39 20.38
C VAL A 145 8.96 -0.99 20.97
N THR A 146 8.68 -1.21 22.26
CA THR A 146 8.66 -2.58 22.80
C THR A 146 7.23 -3.06 22.75
N LEU A 147 6.98 -4.13 21.98
CA LEU A 147 5.66 -4.74 21.91
C LEU A 147 5.43 -5.61 23.14
N ALA A 148 4.18 -5.74 23.57
CA ALA A 148 3.78 -6.51 24.76
C ALA A 148 4.19 -8.01 24.72
N ASN A 149 4.64 -8.53 23.58
CA ASN A 149 5.14 -9.89 23.41
C ASN A 149 6.67 -10.02 23.57
N GLY A 150 7.36 -8.99 24.05
CA GLY A 150 8.80 -9.04 24.35
C GLY A 150 9.72 -8.86 23.15
N LEU A 151 9.19 -8.63 21.94
CA LEU A 151 10.01 -8.24 20.79
C LEU A 151 10.58 -6.83 21.03
N ARG A 152 11.91 -6.74 21.07
CA ARG A 152 12.66 -5.49 21.09
C ARG A 152 12.93 -5.03 19.68
N LEU A 153 12.61 -3.78 19.42
CA LEU A 153 12.96 -3.09 18.18
C LEU A 153 14.34 -2.43 18.40
N LEU A 154 15.16 -2.29 17.37
CA LEU A 154 16.46 -1.61 17.42
C LEU A 154 16.56 -0.75 16.16
N ALA A 155 16.98 0.51 16.31
CA ALA A 155 17.24 1.41 15.18
C ALA A 155 18.76 1.47 14.94
N ALA A 156 19.15 1.33 13.68
CA ALA A 156 20.37 1.92 13.13
C ALA A 156 19.93 2.90 12.04
#